data_AF-A0A543EQJ9-F1
#
_entry.id   AF-A0A543EQJ9-F1
#
_cell.length_a   1.000
_cell.length_b   1.000
_cell.length_c   1.000
_cell.angle_alpha   90.00
_cell.angle_beta   90.00
_cell.angle_gamma   90.00
#
_symmetry.space_group_name_H-M   'P 1'
#
loop_
_entity.id
_entity.type
_entity.pdbx_description
1 polymer ?
#
loop_
_entity_poly.entity_id
_entity_poly.type
_entity_poly.pdbx_seq_one_letter_code
_entity_poly.pdbx_strand_id
1 'polypeptide(L)'
;MHDAFARPRAFTHTPPAGAGRGRRLLTAALAAVLLAAPASVVAGVAMDAAPAAAAELSIPVIDGVQTRMTSHTGWSGQTAASPSTGDCVRYGWAADAVTSGSIDNAGGSAGTQATAWSDGAAAWVASGTTAYSAHGRGGSDCSNRLDLSSQSAVGFSPASISSVETGVAFNLGRMVHRNNPVYTTNQWFRGEMDVKLLGLDLTYAWQLHETPNQANPPENPANNDVLQFVNTVSEHSFEGPDGNRYTLVVSGFAAPRGDGTCAPTLTDPGQAINRFETVERTSTYGCLYGEIQQVRSLTVVKAATAAHSAPAVVPSFGFTTDAATPGSAWTDGFALAPTGLGAAGAASVTRDIVVGETLTITEDATDGAWGFTSLVCVDGTGATMPITSGERIEIAGDLSATDAAAAPITCTYTNTYDPRGELVIAKTVTPRDGTPAEGYTGGGDRVFDIAYACTFDGETVAEGSASASIDAAAIVTGLPAGADCAVTGETVSAADGDFADDTYAWDGYTVSAASAEVTADAAATLTVDNRFVREEPAPTPTPTPVDPTPAPTEIAPPVAPPAAGGSTGGLALTGAGPVLPFALTGAGLVAAGALVALLLRRRRAQG
;
A
#
# COMPACT_ATOMS: atom_id res chain seq x y z
N MET A 1 -4.34 -44.78 -54.96
CA MET A 1 -5.23 -45.75 -55.65
C MET A 1 -6.20 -46.30 -54.62
N HIS A 2 -7.50 -46.07 -54.85
CA HIS A 2 -8.71 -46.64 -54.21
C HIS A 2 -8.93 -46.31 -52.71
N ASP A 3 -9.72 -45.29 -52.35
CA ASP A 3 -11.20 -45.18 -52.29
C ASP A 3 -11.91 -46.10 -51.28
N ALA A 4 -12.61 -45.48 -50.31
CA ALA A 4 -14.08 -45.52 -50.14
C ALA A 4 -14.60 -45.64 -48.68
N PHE A 5 -15.33 -44.59 -48.26
CA PHE A 5 -16.59 -44.56 -47.47
C PHE A 5 -16.69 -45.17 -46.06
N ALA A 6 -17.01 -44.32 -45.05
CA ALA A 6 -18.37 -44.21 -44.48
C ALA A 6 -18.46 -43.22 -43.28
N ARG A 7 -19.47 -42.34 -43.29
CA ARG A 7 -20.00 -41.57 -42.13
C ARG A 7 -21.08 -42.40 -41.40
N PRO A 8 -21.40 -42.10 -40.12
CA PRO A 8 -22.74 -41.58 -39.80
C PRO A 8 -22.74 -40.54 -38.64
N ARG A 9 -23.45 -39.41 -38.78
CA ARG A 9 -24.83 -39.05 -38.31
C ARG A 9 -24.86 -38.27 -36.99
N ALA A 10 -25.51 -37.12 -37.08
CA ALA A 10 -25.78 -36.14 -36.03
C ALA A 10 -26.86 -36.62 -35.04
N PHE A 11 -26.71 -36.22 -33.78
CA PHE A 11 -27.76 -36.27 -32.77
C PHE A 11 -28.25 -34.86 -32.48
N THR A 12 -29.48 -34.57 -32.89
CA THR A 12 -30.29 -33.43 -32.45
C THR A 12 -31.27 -33.94 -31.39
N HIS A 13 -31.24 -33.36 -30.19
CA HIS A 13 -32.29 -33.57 -29.19
C HIS A 13 -32.92 -32.24 -28.80
N THR A 14 -34.20 -32.12 -29.16
CA THR A 14 -35.15 -31.08 -28.77
C THR A 14 -35.88 -31.56 -27.50
N PRO A 15 -36.18 -30.69 -26.51
CA PRO A 15 -36.97 -31.07 -25.33
C PRO A 15 -38.48 -30.92 -25.59
N PRO A 16 -39.36 -31.65 -24.87
CA PRO A 16 -40.79 -31.50 -25.01
C PRO A 16 -41.37 -30.45 -24.04
N ALA A 17 -42.41 -29.76 -24.53
CA ALA A 17 -43.30 -28.87 -23.80
C ALA A 17 -44.58 -29.61 -23.36
N GLY A 18 -45.21 -29.13 -22.29
CA GLY A 18 -46.56 -29.50 -21.82
C GLY A 18 -46.71 -29.28 -20.32
N ALA A 19 -47.00 -28.05 -19.86
CA ALA A 19 -48.34 -27.47 -19.66
C ALA A 19 -49.12 -28.05 -18.46
N GLY A 20 -49.30 -27.24 -17.40
CA GLY A 20 -50.11 -27.60 -16.23
C GLY A 20 -50.24 -26.48 -15.20
N ARG A 21 -51.14 -25.54 -15.49
CA ARG A 21 -51.70 -24.43 -14.68
C ARG A 21 -51.68 -24.56 -13.15
N GLY A 22 -51.30 -23.46 -12.48
CA GLY A 22 -51.64 -23.19 -11.08
C GLY A 22 -51.42 -21.73 -10.68
N ARG A 23 -52.45 -20.90 -10.86
CA ARG A 23 -52.55 -19.52 -10.32
C ARG A 23 -52.38 -19.51 -8.80
N ARG A 24 -51.59 -18.57 -8.26
CA ARG A 24 -51.98 -17.70 -7.14
C ARG A 24 -51.04 -16.50 -7.04
N LEU A 25 -51.63 -15.32 -7.25
CA LEU A 25 -51.09 -14.01 -6.92
C LEU A 25 -50.87 -13.93 -5.41
N LEU A 26 -49.69 -13.46 -5.00
CA LEU A 26 -49.47 -12.79 -3.73
C LEU A 26 -48.45 -11.68 -3.99
N THR A 27 -49.00 -10.50 -4.28
CA THR A 27 -48.34 -9.20 -4.15
C THR A 27 -47.85 -9.02 -2.72
N ALA A 28 -46.54 -8.97 -2.52
CA ALA A 28 -45.93 -8.42 -1.32
C ALA A 28 -45.22 -7.13 -1.71
N ALA A 29 -45.90 -6.01 -1.47
CA ALA A 29 -45.28 -4.69 -1.47
C ALA A 29 -44.32 -4.64 -0.27
N LEU A 30 -43.01 -4.60 -0.52
CA LEU A 30 -42.04 -4.24 0.50
C LEU A 30 -41.84 -2.72 0.43
N ALA A 31 -42.39 -2.03 1.42
CA ALA A 31 -42.15 -0.62 1.65
C ALA A 31 -40.66 -0.42 1.99
N ALA A 32 -39.95 0.32 1.13
CA ALA A 32 -38.63 0.84 1.46
C ALA A 32 -38.80 1.98 2.47
N VAL A 33 -38.63 1.66 3.75
CA VAL A 33 -38.48 2.66 4.81
C VAL A 33 -37.06 3.21 4.68
N LEU A 34 -36.92 4.44 4.15
CA LEU A 34 -35.72 5.25 4.34
C LEU A 34 -35.60 5.57 5.83
N LEU A 35 -34.77 4.81 6.54
CA LEU A 35 -34.18 5.27 7.79
C LEU A 35 -32.97 6.15 7.44
N ALA A 36 -33.19 7.46 7.43
CA ALA A 36 -32.12 8.43 7.55
C ALA A 36 -31.49 8.25 8.94
N ALA A 37 -30.36 7.54 9.00
CA ALA A 37 -29.51 7.52 10.18
C ALA A 37 -28.70 8.84 10.21
N PRO A 38 -28.68 9.57 11.33
CA PRO A 38 -27.84 10.76 11.44
C PRO A 38 -26.36 10.34 11.36
N ALA A 39 -25.62 11.00 10.46
CA ALA A 39 -24.16 10.92 10.38
C ALA A 39 -23.57 11.33 11.74
N SER A 40 -23.33 10.34 12.58
CA SER A 40 -22.68 10.53 13.86
C SER A 40 -21.19 10.48 13.59
N VAL A 41 -20.51 11.60 13.78
CA VAL A 41 -19.05 11.68 13.79
C VAL A 41 -18.56 10.79 14.94
N VAL A 42 -18.28 9.53 14.63
CA VAL A 42 -17.54 8.65 15.53
C VAL A 42 -16.08 9.07 15.39
N ALA A 43 -15.61 9.87 16.34
CA ALA A 43 -14.18 10.03 16.56
C ALA A 43 -13.62 8.62 16.84
N GLY A 44 -12.99 8.03 15.82
CA GLY A 44 -12.31 6.75 15.93
C GLY A 44 -11.23 6.87 16.99
N VAL A 45 -11.47 6.27 18.16
CA VAL A 45 -10.38 5.91 19.05
C VAL A 45 -9.62 4.86 18.27
N ALA A 46 -8.45 5.22 17.74
CA ALA A 46 -7.49 4.27 17.23
C ALA A 46 -7.17 3.31 18.38
N MET A 47 -7.84 2.17 18.40
CA MET A 47 -7.33 1.03 19.13
C MET A 47 -6.07 0.66 18.38
N ASP A 48 -4.94 0.95 19.02
CA ASP A 48 -3.64 0.44 18.63
C ASP A 48 -3.75 -1.09 18.75
N ALA A 49 -4.27 -1.72 17.70
CA ALA A 49 -4.34 -3.15 17.58
C ALA A 49 -2.88 -3.58 17.51
N ALA A 50 -2.36 -4.08 18.63
CA ALA A 50 -1.10 -4.79 18.64
C ALA A 50 -1.15 -5.77 17.45
N PRO A 51 -0.16 -5.76 16.54
CA PRO A 51 -0.20 -6.62 15.38
C PRO A 51 -0.41 -8.04 15.88
N ALA A 52 -1.48 -8.68 15.41
CA ALA A 52 -1.64 -10.11 15.61
C ALA A 52 -0.34 -10.74 15.11
N ALA A 53 0.36 -11.49 15.97
CA ALA A 53 1.52 -12.25 15.54
C ALA A 53 1.09 -13.05 14.30
N ALA A 54 1.73 -12.79 13.16
CA ALA A 54 1.40 -13.47 11.92
C ALA A 54 1.44 -14.97 12.19
N ALA A 55 0.35 -15.66 11.89
CA ALA A 55 0.32 -17.10 12.03
C ALA A 55 1.30 -17.68 11.01
N GLU A 56 2.32 -18.40 11.47
CA GLU A 56 3.32 -19.06 10.61
C GLU A 56 2.57 -19.94 9.57
N LEU A 57 2.65 -19.56 8.30
CA LEU A 57 2.04 -20.30 7.20
C LEU A 57 3.01 -21.39 6.74
N SER A 58 2.64 -22.64 6.98
CA SER A 58 3.43 -23.81 6.59
C SER A 58 2.91 -24.42 5.30
N ILE A 59 3.79 -24.61 4.32
CA ILE A 59 3.50 -25.31 3.08
C ILE A 59 3.93 -26.78 3.22
N PRO A 60 3.00 -27.74 3.14
CA PRO A 60 3.32 -29.17 3.10
C PRO A 60 4.21 -29.52 1.93
N VAL A 61 5.28 -30.28 2.18
CA VAL A 61 6.15 -30.81 1.13
C VAL A 61 5.72 -32.22 0.79
N ILE A 62 5.08 -32.38 -0.37
CA ILE A 62 4.70 -33.70 -0.90
C ILE A 62 5.97 -34.34 -1.49
N ASP A 63 6.25 -35.59 -1.08
CA ASP A 63 7.39 -36.44 -1.49
C ASP A 63 8.81 -36.01 -1.03
N GLY A 64 8.92 -34.96 -0.21
CA GLY A 64 10.19 -34.45 0.32
C GLY A 64 11.13 -33.92 -0.78
N VAL A 65 12.39 -33.63 -0.42
CA VAL A 65 13.42 -33.31 -1.42
C VAL A 65 13.99 -34.60 -1.99
N GLN A 66 14.11 -34.66 -3.31
CA GLN A 66 14.80 -35.75 -4.00
C GLN A 66 15.92 -35.19 -4.87
N THR A 67 16.93 -36.02 -5.16
CA THR A 67 18.03 -35.62 -6.05
C THR A 67 18.53 -36.78 -6.90
N ARG A 68 19.23 -36.44 -7.98
CA ARG A 68 20.12 -37.34 -8.71
C ARG A 68 21.26 -36.56 -9.37
N MET A 69 22.32 -37.27 -9.73
CA MET A 69 23.45 -36.75 -10.50
C MET A 69 23.39 -37.26 -11.94
N THR A 70 23.61 -36.39 -12.91
CA THR A 70 23.49 -36.68 -14.35
C THR A 70 24.62 -35.99 -15.13
N SER A 71 24.76 -36.36 -16.41
CA SER A 71 25.53 -35.59 -17.40
C SER A 71 27.03 -35.40 -17.08
N HIS A 72 27.62 -36.22 -16.20
CA HIS A 72 29.03 -36.15 -15.81
C HIS A 72 29.93 -36.46 -17.02
N THR A 73 30.66 -35.46 -17.49
CA THR A 73 31.47 -35.52 -18.71
C THR A 73 32.82 -34.86 -18.49
N GLY A 74 33.90 -35.49 -18.99
CA GLY A 74 35.22 -34.86 -19.08
C GLY A 74 35.27 -33.74 -20.13
N TRP A 75 36.09 -32.72 -19.89
CA TRP A 75 36.23 -31.52 -20.71
C TRP A 75 37.69 -31.19 -21.00
N SER A 76 37.96 -30.75 -22.22
CA SER A 76 39.27 -30.24 -22.63
C SER A 76 39.39 -28.78 -22.21
N GLY A 77 39.94 -28.53 -21.01
CA GLY A 77 39.89 -27.19 -20.42
C GLY A 77 38.45 -26.78 -20.10
N GLN A 78 38.12 -25.50 -20.26
CA GLN A 78 36.75 -24.99 -20.02
C GLN A 78 35.91 -24.88 -21.31
N THR A 79 36.43 -25.33 -22.45
CA THR A 79 35.94 -24.89 -23.77
C THR A 79 35.12 -25.93 -24.53
N ALA A 80 35.39 -27.23 -24.36
CA ALA A 80 34.66 -28.27 -25.08
C ALA A 80 34.54 -29.58 -24.29
N ALA A 81 33.37 -30.22 -24.41
CA ALA A 81 33.15 -31.57 -23.93
C ALA A 81 34.07 -32.56 -24.66
N SER A 82 34.70 -33.44 -23.89
CA SER A 82 35.68 -34.42 -24.33
C SER A 82 35.42 -35.76 -23.61
N PRO A 83 34.28 -36.42 -23.86
CA PRO A 83 33.94 -37.68 -23.21
C PRO A 83 35.01 -38.74 -23.51
N SER A 84 35.66 -39.28 -22.47
CA SER A 84 36.72 -40.30 -22.60
C SER A 84 36.47 -41.47 -21.66
N THR A 85 36.60 -42.69 -22.19
CA THR A 85 36.51 -43.89 -21.34
C THR A 85 37.63 -43.96 -20.29
N GLY A 86 38.74 -43.25 -20.53
CA GLY A 86 39.86 -43.15 -19.59
C GLY A 86 39.58 -42.25 -18.38
N ASP A 87 38.47 -41.51 -18.38
CA ASP A 87 37.99 -40.75 -17.21
C ASP A 87 37.20 -41.63 -16.22
N CYS A 88 36.87 -42.86 -16.60
CA CYS A 88 36.19 -43.82 -15.72
C CYS A 88 34.94 -43.26 -15.01
N VAL A 89 34.12 -42.47 -15.71
CA VAL A 89 32.92 -41.86 -15.13
C VAL A 89 31.96 -42.93 -14.61
N ARG A 90 31.47 -42.78 -13.38
CA ARG A 90 30.51 -43.66 -12.73
C ARG A 90 29.45 -42.87 -11.99
N TYR A 91 28.31 -43.51 -11.79
CA TYR A 91 27.19 -42.99 -10.98
C TYR A 91 26.84 -44.02 -9.93
N GLY A 92 26.23 -43.58 -8.85
CA GLY A 92 25.74 -44.45 -7.79
C GLY A 92 25.10 -43.66 -6.67
N TRP A 93 24.59 -44.36 -5.68
CA TRP A 93 24.13 -43.73 -4.45
C TRP A 93 24.41 -44.62 -3.26
N ALA A 94 24.51 -44.02 -2.07
CA ALA A 94 24.71 -44.74 -0.84
C ALA A 94 24.04 -44.00 0.33
N ALA A 95 23.85 -44.69 1.46
CA ALA A 95 23.43 -44.04 2.69
C ALA A 95 24.45 -42.94 3.09
N ASP A 96 23.99 -41.85 3.71
CA ASP A 96 24.85 -40.68 4.00
C ASP A 96 26.06 -41.01 4.89
N ALA A 97 25.95 -42.05 5.72
CA ALA A 97 27.04 -42.54 6.56
C ALA A 97 28.16 -43.26 5.78
N VAL A 98 27.92 -43.64 4.53
CA VAL A 98 28.90 -44.32 3.68
C VAL A 98 29.83 -43.29 3.07
N THR A 99 31.08 -43.29 3.51
CA THR A 99 32.10 -42.33 3.09
C THR A 99 33.24 -42.93 2.27
N SER A 100 33.28 -44.26 2.15
CA SER A 100 34.34 -45.00 1.45
C SER A 100 33.79 -46.31 0.88
N GLY A 101 34.55 -46.89 -0.05
CA GLY A 101 34.26 -48.18 -0.68
C GLY A 101 33.37 -48.08 -1.91
N SER A 102 33.14 -49.26 -2.51
CA SER A 102 32.36 -49.40 -3.73
C SER A 102 30.85 -49.31 -3.46
N ILE A 103 30.16 -48.52 -4.27
CA ILE A 103 28.71 -48.31 -4.17
C ILE A 103 28.02 -48.71 -5.49
N ASP A 104 26.78 -49.17 -5.36
CA ASP A 104 25.96 -49.59 -6.49
C ASP A 104 25.13 -48.43 -7.07
N ASN A 105 24.68 -48.59 -8.32
CA ASN A 105 23.75 -47.65 -8.96
C ASN A 105 22.36 -48.28 -9.16
N ALA A 106 21.82 -48.87 -8.09
CA ALA A 106 20.52 -49.53 -8.15
C ALA A 106 19.42 -48.52 -8.52
N GLY A 107 18.68 -48.79 -9.61
CA GLY A 107 17.62 -47.91 -10.12
C GLY A 107 18.12 -46.74 -10.97
N GLY A 108 19.43 -46.58 -11.16
CA GLY A 108 20.03 -45.59 -12.06
C GLY A 108 20.52 -46.21 -13.38
N SER A 109 21.22 -45.41 -14.18
CA SER A 109 21.87 -45.82 -15.43
C SER A 109 23.38 -45.60 -15.33
N ALA A 110 24.18 -46.61 -15.67
CA ALA A 110 25.63 -46.45 -15.76
C ALA A 110 26.07 -45.63 -17.00
N GLY A 111 25.14 -45.29 -17.90
CA GLY A 111 25.45 -44.69 -19.20
C GLY A 111 25.96 -45.73 -20.22
N THR A 112 26.21 -45.29 -21.44
CA THR A 112 26.74 -46.14 -22.52
C THR A 112 28.24 -45.94 -22.68
N GLN A 113 28.98 -47.04 -22.89
CA GLN A 113 30.43 -46.96 -23.09
C GLN A 113 30.79 -46.16 -24.37
N ALA A 114 29.92 -46.16 -25.38
CA ALA A 114 30.12 -45.45 -26.63
C ALA A 114 30.18 -43.91 -26.46
N THR A 115 29.51 -43.38 -25.44
CA THR A 115 29.53 -41.95 -25.06
C THR A 115 30.41 -41.72 -23.83
N ALA A 116 31.34 -42.63 -23.53
CA ALA A 116 32.16 -42.59 -22.32
C ALA A 116 31.36 -42.47 -21.01
N TRP A 117 30.15 -43.04 -20.99
CA TRP A 117 29.22 -43.04 -19.84
C TRP A 117 28.69 -41.66 -19.44
N SER A 118 28.88 -40.63 -20.28
CA SER A 118 28.43 -39.27 -19.96
C SER A 118 26.92 -39.10 -19.96
N ASP A 119 26.19 -40.01 -20.61
CA ASP A 119 24.72 -40.09 -20.65
C ASP A 119 24.12 -40.89 -19.46
N GLY A 120 24.94 -41.25 -18.47
CA GLY A 120 24.51 -41.95 -17.27
C GLY A 120 23.80 -41.05 -16.25
N ALA A 121 23.21 -41.70 -15.24
CA ALA A 121 22.50 -41.04 -14.17
C ALA A 121 22.50 -41.89 -12.88
N ALA A 122 22.63 -41.24 -11.74
CA ALA A 122 22.26 -41.86 -10.47
C ALA A 122 20.73 -42.05 -10.40
N ALA A 123 20.27 -43.01 -9.60
CA ALA A 123 18.86 -43.10 -9.25
C ALA A 123 18.38 -41.82 -8.55
N TRP A 124 17.07 -41.55 -8.63
CA TRP A 124 16.46 -40.57 -7.74
C TRP A 124 16.50 -41.09 -6.31
N VAL A 125 17.05 -40.29 -5.40
CA VAL A 125 17.18 -40.62 -3.99
C VAL A 125 16.60 -39.52 -3.11
N ALA A 126 16.23 -39.87 -1.88
CA ALA A 126 15.64 -38.95 -0.89
C ALA A 126 16.56 -38.82 0.34
N SER A 127 16.05 -38.21 1.41
CA SER A 127 16.83 -37.99 2.63
C SER A 127 17.35 -39.30 3.25
N GLY A 128 18.55 -39.24 3.82
CA GLY A 128 19.29 -40.40 4.35
C GLY A 128 20.23 -41.06 3.34
N THR A 129 20.21 -40.60 2.09
CA THR A 129 21.04 -41.12 0.99
C THR A 129 21.65 -40.00 0.17
N THR A 130 22.87 -40.21 -0.31
CA THR A 130 23.59 -39.30 -1.19
C THR A 130 23.68 -39.88 -2.59
N ALA A 131 23.24 -39.14 -3.60
CA ALA A 131 23.50 -39.47 -5.01
C ALA A 131 24.88 -38.95 -5.41
N TYR A 132 25.63 -39.74 -6.18
CA TYR A 132 26.99 -39.45 -6.60
C TYR A 132 27.16 -39.59 -8.11
N SER A 133 28.01 -38.73 -8.66
CA SER A 133 28.77 -39.01 -9.88
C SER A 133 30.26 -38.89 -9.56
N ALA A 134 31.07 -39.72 -10.17
CA ALA A 134 32.50 -39.83 -9.88
C ALA A 134 33.30 -40.09 -11.14
N HIS A 135 34.59 -39.84 -11.07
CA HIS A 135 35.54 -40.02 -12.16
C HIS A 135 36.93 -40.39 -11.63
N GLY A 136 37.79 -40.74 -12.58
CA GLY A 136 39.16 -41.13 -12.33
C GLY A 136 39.29 -42.59 -11.87
N ARG A 137 40.53 -43.07 -11.87
CA ARG A 137 40.90 -44.40 -11.36
C ARG A 137 41.98 -44.27 -10.29
N GLY A 138 41.87 -45.04 -9.22
CA GLY A 138 42.92 -45.20 -8.20
C GLY A 138 43.99 -46.25 -8.56
N GLY A 139 44.14 -46.60 -9.84
CA GLY A 139 45.00 -47.69 -10.33
C GLY A 139 45.10 -47.75 -11.86
N SER A 140 45.31 -48.94 -12.45
CA SER A 140 45.45 -49.12 -13.91
C SER A 140 44.11 -49.24 -14.65
N ASP A 141 43.04 -49.69 -13.99
CA ASP A 141 41.78 -50.04 -14.63
C ASP A 141 40.59 -49.27 -14.06
N CYS A 142 39.57 -49.04 -14.89
CA CYS A 142 38.32 -48.47 -14.42
C CYS A 142 37.50 -49.52 -13.67
N SER A 143 37.14 -49.25 -12.42
CA SER A 143 36.15 -50.05 -11.68
C SER A 143 34.83 -50.14 -12.46
N ASN A 144 34.11 -51.25 -12.34
CA ASN A 144 32.76 -51.41 -12.91
C ASN A 144 31.67 -50.73 -12.08
N ARG A 145 32.01 -50.30 -10.87
CA ARG A 145 31.14 -49.58 -9.92
C ARG A 145 31.80 -48.27 -9.51
N LEU A 146 30.99 -47.34 -8.99
CA LEU A 146 31.54 -46.17 -8.32
C LEU A 146 32.30 -46.62 -7.06
N ASP A 147 33.48 -46.07 -6.80
CA ASP A 147 34.24 -46.35 -5.58
C ASP A 147 34.75 -45.08 -4.90
N LEU A 148 34.15 -44.75 -3.76
CA LEU A 148 34.45 -43.53 -3.00
C LEU A 148 35.86 -43.54 -2.37
N SER A 149 36.52 -44.69 -2.31
CA SER A 149 37.89 -44.80 -1.81
C SER A 149 38.95 -44.46 -2.85
N SER A 150 38.61 -44.52 -4.13
CA SER A 150 39.58 -44.48 -5.23
C SER A 150 39.23 -43.52 -6.37
N GLN A 151 38.00 -43.02 -6.41
CA GLN A 151 37.53 -42.01 -7.37
C GLN A 151 37.25 -40.68 -6.67
N SER A 152 37.50 -39.57 -7.35
CA SER A 152 36.95 -38.28 -6.95
C SER A 152 35.46 -38.25 -7.29
N ALA A 153 34.66 -37.62 -6.44
CA ALA A 153 33.20 -37.68 -6.56
C ALA A 153 32.52 -36.39 -6.12
N VAL A 154 31.49 -36.01 -6.87
CA VAL A 154 30.53 -34.96 -6.50
C VAL A 154 29.21 -35.64 -6.16
N GLY A 155 28.61 -35.26 -5.04
CA GLY A 155 27.31 -35.78 -4.66
C GLY A 155 26.45 -34.80 -3.89
N PHE A 156 25.17 -35.15 -3.75
CA PHE A 156 24.19 -34.36 -3.02
C PHE A 156 23.30 -35.27 -2.17
N SER A 157 23.11 -34.87 -0.91
CA SER A 157 22.31 -35.54 0.12
C SER A 157 21.09 -34.69 0.43
N PRO A 158 19.88 -35.10 0.03
CA PRO A 158 18.66 -34.34 0.28
C PRO A 158 18.35 -34.18 1.77
N ALA A 159 17.87 -33.00 2.15
CA ALA A 159 17.34 -32.78 3.49
C ALA A 159 15.99 -33.49 3.68
N SER A 160 15.70 -33.87 4.93
CA SER A 160 14.36 -34.35 5.30
C SER A 160 13.49 -33.14 5.60
N ILE A 161 12.47 -32.91 4.76
CA ILE A 161 11.55 -31.78 4.87
C ILE A 161 10.13 -32.30 4.73
N SER A 162 9.29 -32.04 5.73
CA SER A 162 7.84 -32.35 5.69
C SER A 162 6.98 -31.10 5.49
N SER A 163 7.49 -29.95 5.91
CA SER A 163 6.83 -28.65 5.80
C SER A 163 7.88 -27.55 5.83
N VAL A 164 7.55 -26.41 5.23
CA VAL A 164 8.38 -25.21 5.18
C VAL A 164 7.55 -24.01 5.56
N GLU A 165 8.13 -23.09 6.31
CA GLU A 165 7.50 -21.84 6.72
C GLU A 165 7.78 -20.76 5.66
N THR A 166 6.75 -20.00 5.29
CA THR A 166 6.89 -18.91 4.33
C THR A 166 7.80 -17.80 4.87
N GLY A 167 8.68 -17.26 4.04
CA GLY A 167 9.63 -16.21 4.42
C GLY A 167 10.81 -16.70 5.27
N VAL A 168 10.95 -18.01 5.50
CA VAL A 168 12.06 -18.60 6.25
C VAL A 168 12.90 -19.49 5.34
N ALA A 169 14.21 -19.22 5.29
CA ALA A 169 15.14 -20.05 4.53
C ALA A 169 15.26 -21.45 5.16
N PHE A 170 15.12 -22.49 4.33
CA PHE A 170 15.20 -23.89 4.71
C PHE A 170 16.23 -24.65 3.87
N ASN A 171 16.86 -25.64 4.49
CA ASN A 171 17.90 -26.45 3.86
C ASN A 171 17.29 -27.47 2.90
N LEU A 172 17.66 -27.41 1.62
CA LEU A 172 17.29 -28.36 0.56
C LEU A 172 18.16 -29.62 0.61
N GLY A 173 19.39 -29.50 1.09
CA GLY A 173 20.31 -30.62 1.18
C GLY A 173 21.77 -30.18 1.20
N ARG A 174 22.65 -31.18 1.28
CA ARG A 174 24.08 -30.99 1.42
C ARG A 174 24.82 -31.54 0.22
N MET A 175 25.58 -30.70 -0.47
CA MET A 175 26.56 -31.19 -1.44
C MET A 175 27.79 -31.72 -0.72
N VAL A 176 28.47 -32.66 -1.37
CA VAL A 176 29.79 -33.15 -0.98
C VAL A 176 30.67 -33.24 -2.20
N HIS A 177 31.88 -32.68 -2.09
CA HIS A 177 32.96 -32.95 -3.01
C HIS A 177 34.00 -33.81 -2.29
N ARG A 178 34.22 -35.03 -2.78
CA ARG A 178 35.27 -35.94 -2.32
C ARG A 178 36.43 -35.84 -3.29
N ASN A 179 37.55 -35.31 -2.83
CA ASN A 179 38.76 -35.23 -3.62
C ASN A 179 39.68 -36.40 -3.25
N ASN A 180 39.97 -37.28 -4.21
CA ASN A 180 40.95 -38.35 -4.10
C ASN A 180 42.02 -38.19 -5.19
N PRO A 181 43.28 -38.60 -4.96
CA PRO A 181 44.26 -38.63 -6.03
C PRO A 181 43.84 -39.65 -7.11
N VAL A 182 43.56 -39.16 -8.31
CA VAL A 182 43.11 -40.00 -9.43
C VAL A 182 43.96 -39.84 -10.69
N TYR A 183 43.88 -40.84 -11.56
CA TYR A 183 44.31 -40.72 -12.96
C TYR A 183 43.10 -40.56 -13.88
N THR A 184 43.13 -39.52 -14.73
CA THR A 184 42.07 -39.19 -15.69
C THR A 184 42.66 -38.86 -17.07
N THR A 185 41.81 -38.79 -18.10
CA THR A 185 42.20 -38.23 -19.41
C THR A 185 42.04 -36.72 -19.41
N ASN A 186 40.95 -36.23 -18.82
CA ASN A 186 40.62 -34.82 -18.70
C ASN A 186 40.90 -34.29 -17.29
N GLN A 187 41.26 -33.01 -17.19
CA GLN A 187 41.43 -32.29 -15.90
C GLN A 187 40.17 -31.52 -15.50
N TRP A 188 39.23 -31.33 -16.43
CA TRP A 188 37.99 -30.63 -16.17
C TRP A 188 36.83 -31.59 -16.35
N PHE A 189 35.83 -31.45 -15.48
CA PHE A 189 34.60 -32.23 -15.53
C PHE A 189 33.42 -31.28 -15.40
N ARG A 190 32.29 -31.65 -15.99
CA ARG A 190 31.01 -30.98 -15.80
C ARG A 190 29.92 -32.01 -15.63
N GLY A 191 28.87 -31.64 -14.94
CA GLY A 191 27.65 -32.43 -14.89
C GLY A 191 26.52 -31.62 -14.27
N GLU A 192 25.45 -32.33 -13.98
CA GLU A 192 24.22 -31.75 -13.49
C GLU A 192 23.81 -32.45 -12.18
N MET A 193 23.26 -31.65 -11.28
CA MET A 193 22.59 -32.08 -10.07
C MET A 193 21.14 -31.68 -10.21
N ASP A 194 20.26 -32.67 -10.39
CA ASP A 194 18.83 -32.44 -10.45
C ASP A 194 18.26 -32.54 -9.02
N VAL A 195 17.39 -31.61 -8.64
CA VAL A 195 16.72 -31.56 -7.34
C VAL A 195 15.22 -31.41 -7.57
N LYS A 196 14.42 -32.25 -6.90
CA LYS A 196 12.96 -32.19 -6.90
C LYS A 196 12.44 -31.68 -5.57
N LEU A 197 11.51 -30.76 -5.63
CA LEU A 197 10.77 -30.26 -4.47
C LEU A 197 9.42 -29.69 -4.94
N LEU A 198 8.32 -30.03 -4.26
CA LEU A 198 6.99 -29.44 -4.54
C LEU A 198 6.55 -29.59 -6.01
N GLY A 199 6.93 -30.70 -6.65
CA GLY A 199 6.66 -30.95 -8.07
C GLY A 199 7.51 -30.14 -9.06
N LEU A 200 8.44 -29.32 -8.55
CA LEU A 200 9.42 -28.58 -9.35
C LEU A 200 10.66 -29.45 -9.60
N ASP A 201 11.20 -29.36 -10.82
CA ASP A 201 12.48 -29.94 -11.22
C ASP A 201 13.51 -28.81 -11.37
N LEU A 202 14.51 -28.78 -10.48
CA LEU A 202 15.56 -27.77 -10.44
C LEU A 202 16.89 -28.41 -10.89
N THR A 203 17.56 -27.85 -11.90
CA THR A 203 18.84 -28.39 -12.39
C THR A 203 19.99 -27.43 -12.11
N TYR A 204 20.99 -27.92 -11.39
CA TYR A 204 22.21 -27.19 -11.07
C TYR A 204 23.38 -27.78 -11.85
N ALA A 205 23.89 -27.00 -12.80
CA ALA A 205 25.09 -27.34 -13.53
C ALA A 205 26.32 -27.05 -12.66
N TRP A 206 27.25 -27.99 -12.63
CA TRP A 206 28.52 -27.85 -11.93
C TRP A 206 29.69 -28.13 -12.87
N GLN A 207 30.83 -27.55 -12.52
CA GLN A 207 32.12 -27.71 -13.16
C GLN A 207 33.14 -28.03 -12.08
N LEU A 208 33.99 -29.00 -12.33
CA LEU A 208 35.08 -29.41 -11.46
C LEU A 208 36.40 -29.28 -12.20
N HIS A 209 37.41 -28.72 -11.54
CA HIS A 209 38.79 -28.79 -11.95
C HIS A 209 39.53 -29.78 -11.04
N GLU A 210 39.86 -30.94 -11.60
CA GLU A 210 40.79 -31.89 -11.01
C GLU A 210 42.22 -31.37 -11.25
N THR A 211 42.77 -30.72 -10.23
CA THR A 211 44.03 -29.99 -10.34
C THR A 211 45.23 -30.93 -10.41
N PRO A 212 46.29 -30.54 -11.13
CA PRO A 212 47.53 -31.30 -11.09
C PRO A 212 48.17 -31.28 -9.70
N ASN A 213 48.29 -32.46 -9.08
CA ASN A 213 48.96 -32.68 -7.79
C ASN A 213 50.50 -32.60 -7.86
N GLN A 214 51.02 -31.48 -8.37
CA GLN A 214 52.45 -31.29 -8.67
C GLN A 214 53.09 -30.14 -7.89
N ALA A 215 52.30 -29.28 -7.23
CA ALA A 215 52.83 -28.18 -6.45
C ALA A 215 53.47 -28.69 -5.14
N ASN A 216 54.57 -28.05 -4.74
CA ASN A 216 55.30 -28.35 -3.52
C ASN A 216 55.17 -27.18 -2.52
N PRO A 217 54.96 -27.42 -1.22
CA PRO A 217 54.73 -28.72 -0.59
C PRO A 217 53.37 -29.33 -0.99
N PRO A 218 53.09 -30.63 -0.72
CA PRO A 218 51.83 -31.26 -1.10
C PRO A 218 50.57 -30.53 -0.61
N GLU A 219 50.67 -29.80 0.51
CA GLU A 219 49.59 -29.01 1.10
C GLU A 219 49.39 -27.64 0.42
N ASN A 220 50.12 -27.35 -0.66
CA ASN A 220 49.95 -26.12 -1.42
C ASN A 220 48.52 -26.07 -2.00
N PRO A 221 47.74 -24.99 -1.75
CA PRO A 221 46.37 -24.86 -2.26
C PRO A 221 46.24 -24.96 -3.79
N ALA A 222 47.33 -24.83 -4.55
CA ALA A 222 47.34 -25.09 -5.99
C ALA A 222 47.07 -26.57 -6.36
N ASN A 223 47.21 -27.49 -5.40
CA ASN A 223 46.82 -28.90 -5.50
C ASN A 223 45.36 -29.14 -5.05
N ASN A 224 44.62 -28.11 -4.61
CA ASN A 224 43.24 -28.28 -4.23
C ASN A 224 42.34 -28.30 -5.46
N ASP A 225 41.50 -29.30 -5.53
CA ASP A 225 40.48 -29.38 -6.56
C ASP A 225 39.36 -28.39 -6.33
N VAL A 226 38.82 -27.88 -7.43
CA VAL A 226 37.90 -26.75 -7.43
C VAL A 226 36.56 -27.16 -8.05
N LEU A 227 35.55 -27.33 -7.21
CA LEU A 227 34.17 -27.49 -7.64
C LEU A 227 33.48 -26.12 -7.71
N GLN A 228 32.77 -25.86 -8.80
CA GLN A 228 32.01 -24.65 -9.00
C GLN A 228 30.62 -24.96 -9.56
N PHE A 229 29.58 -24.38 -8.97
CA PHE A 229 28.24 -24.36 -9.57
C PHE A 229 28.14 -23.15 -10.51
N VAL A 230 27.77 -23.40 -11.76
CA VAL A 230 27.96 -22.44 -12.87
C VAL A 230 26.67 -21.77 -13.34
N ASN A 231 25.52 -22.23 -12.88
CA ASN A 231 24.24 -21.58 -13.10
C ASN A 231 23.57 -21.20 -11.78
N THR A 232 22.66 -20.24 -11.87
CA THR A 232 21.64 -19.99 -10.86
C THR A 232 20.34 -20.62 -11.34
N VAL A 233 19.53 -21.11 -10.41
CA VAL A 233 18.18 -21.58 -10.72
C VAL A 233 17.23 -20.40 -10.58
N SER A 234 16.42 -20.18 -11.62
CA SER A 234 15.43 -19.12 -11.63
C SER A 234 14.34 -19.36 -10.60
N GLU A 235 13.64 -18.30 -10.21
CA GLU A 235 12.47 -18.39 -9.36
C GLU A 235 11.38 -19.24 -10.02
N HIS A 236 10.73 -20.07 -9.22
CA HIS A 236 9.65 -20.93 -9.68
C HIS A 236 8.38 -20.66 -8.90
N SER A 237 7.35 -20.20 -9.62
CA SER A 237 6.04 -19.99 -9.02
C SER A 237 5.17 -21.24 -9.05
N PHE A 238 4.40 -21.46 -8.00
CA PHE A 238 3.45 -22.57 -7.87
C PHE A 238 2.25 -22.17 -7.01
N GLU A 239 1.20 -23.00 -7.00
CA GLU A 239 0.03 -22.83 -6.13
C GLU A 239 0.15 -23.78 -4.93
N GLY A 240 -0.04 -23.25 -3.73
CA GLY A 240 -0.03 -24.02 -2.49
C GLY A 240 -1.36 -24.74 -2.25
N PRO A 241 -1.41 -25.67 -1.29
CA PRO A 241 -2.62 -26.42 -0.99
C PRO A 241 -3.75 -25.59 -0.36
N ASP A 242 -3.43 -24.37 0.08
CA ASP A 242 -4.36 -23.35 0.55
C ASP A 242 -4.96 -22.51 -0.59
N GLY A 243 -4.57 -22.76 -1.85
CA GLY A 243 -5.02 -22.03 -3.04
C GLY A 243 -4.27 -20.72 -3.29
N ASN A 244 -3.23 -20.43 -2.50
CA ASN A 244 -2.42 -19.23 -2.66
C ASN A 244 -1.27 -19.43 -3.65
N ARG A 245 -0.79 -18.33 -4.25
CA ARG A 245 0.41 -18.35 -5.10
C ARG A 245 1.68 -18.15 -4.29
N TYR A 246 2.71 -18.90 -4.64
CA TYR A 246 4.02 -18.87 -4.00
C TYR A 246 5.12 -18.84 -5.05
N THR A 247 6.31 -18.40 -4.64
CA THR A 247 7.53 -18.51 -5.41
C THR A 247 8.63 -19.13 -4.56
N LEU A 248 9.39 -20.08 -5.12
CA LEU A 248 10.60 -20.61 -4.53
C LEU A 248 11.78 -19.76 -4.99
N VAL A 249 12.47 -19.13 -4.04
CA VAL A 249 13.71 -18.38 -4.23
C VAL A 249 14.86 -19.22 -3.68
N VAL A 250 15.83 -19.58 -4.53
CA VAL A 250 17.00 -20.36 -4.10
C VAL A 250 18.13 -19.40 -3.74
N SER A 251 18.48 -19.32 -2.46
CA SER A 251 19.56 -18.46 -1.96
C SER A 251 20.95 -18.96 -2.37
N GLY A 252 21.06 -20.24 -2.76
CA GLY A 252 22.31 -20.89 -3.13
C GLY A 252 22.94 -21.64 -1.95
N PHE A 253 24.24 -21.96 -2.06
CA PHE A 253 24.92 -22.70 -1.01
C PHE A 253 25.48 -21.80 0.09
N ALA A 254 25.34 -22.23 1.34
CA ALA A 254 25.98 -21.65 2.50
C ALA A 254 26.96 -22.64 3.16
N ALA A 255 27.79 -22.12 4.07
CA ALA A 255 28.75 -22.94 4.80
C ALA A 255 28.05 -23.96 5.71
N PRO A 256 28.57 -25.20 5.82
CA PRO A 256 28.08 -26.16 6.79
C PRO A 256 28.50 -25.78 8.21
N ARG A 257 27.90 -26.44 9.21
CA ARG A 257 28.36 -26.43 10.59
C ARG A 257 29.75 -27.08 10.69
N GLY A 258 30.43 -26.88 11.82
CA GLY A 258 31.80 -27.41 12.02
C GLY A 258 31.95 -28.92 11.93
N ASP A 259 30.84 -29.67 12.03
CA ASP A 259 30.76 -31.13 11.85
C ASP A 259 30.38 -31.55 10.41
N GLY A 260 30.27 -30.59 9.48
CA GLY A 260 29.85 -30.84 8.10
C GLY A 260 28.34 -31.02 7.92
N THR A 261 27.51 -30.79 8.95
CA THR A 261 26.05 -30.86 8.83
C THR A 261 25.44 -29.50 8.46
N CYS A 262 24.19 -29.52 7.97
CA CYS A 262 23.46 -28.31 7.61
C CYS A 262 22.44 -27.96 8.68
N ALA A 263 22.30 -26.67 8.99
CA ALA A 263 21.18 -26.22 9.82
C ALA A 263 19.85 -26.48 9.06
N PRO A 264 18.74 -26.80 9.75
CA PRO A 264 17.45 -26.96 9.09
C PRO A 264 16.95 -25.65 8.49
N THR A 265 17.17 -24.53 9.19
CA THR A 265 16.78 -23.18 8.78
C THR A 265 17.90 -22.17 9.05
N LEU A 266 17.84 -21.03 8.38
CA LEU A 266 18.71 -19.87 8.60
C LEU A 266 17.87 -18.58 8.62
N THR A 267 18.24 -17.64 9.48
CA THR A 267 17.66 -16.29 9.50
C THR A 267 18.19 -15.44 8.33
N ASP A 268 19.45 -15.66 7.94
CA ASP A 268 20.07 -15.06 6.78
C ASP A 268 21.06 -16.09 6.20
N PRO A 269 20.84 -16.61 4.98
CA PRO A 269 21.76 -17.53 4.33
C PRO A 269 23.07 -16.86 3.90
N GLY A 270 23.14 -15.52 3.90
CA GLY A 270 24.29 -14.74 3.48
C GLY A 270 24.54 -14.82 1.98
N GLN A 271 25.75 -14.46 1.56
CA GLN A 271 26.14 -14.55 0.15
C GLN A 271 26.33 -16.01 -0.28
N ALA A 272 25.71 -16.38 -1.40
CA ALA A 272 25.86 -17.70 -2.02
C ALA A 272 27.32 -18.07 -2.30
N ILE A 273 27.74 -19.24 -1.81
CA ILE A 273 29.04 -19.85 -2.06
C ILE A 273 28.91 -20.76 -3.28
N ASN A 274 29.39 -20.33 -4.43
CA ASN A 274 29.32 -21.15 -5.65
C ASN A 274 30.62 -21.87 -5.98
N ARG A 275 31.68 -21.68 -5.19
CA ARG A 275 33.01 -22.26 -5.42
C ARG A 275 33.55 -22.91 -4.16
N PHE A 276 34.02 -24.14 -4.30
CA PHE A 276 34.50 -24.97 -3.22
C PHE A 276 35.87 -25.54 -3.58
N GLU A 277 36.84 -25.29 -2.71
CA GLU A 277 38.16 -25.91 -2.79
C GLU A 277 38.20 -27.12 -1.85
N THR A 278 38.74 -28.23 -2.33
CA THR A 278 38.85 -29.47 -1.54
C THR A 278 40.28 -29.96 -1.57
N VAL A 279 40.85 -30.08 -0.38
CA VAL A 279 42.19 -30.65 -0.20
C VAL A 279 42.17 -32.12 -0.60
N GLU A 280 43.25 -32.58 -1.22
CA GLU A 280 43.46 -33.99 -1.55
C GLU A 280 43.17 -34.94 -0.39
N ARG A 281 42.46 -36.03 -0.67
CA ARG A 281 42.01 -37.07 0.27
C ARG A 281 41.06 -36.58 1.36
N THR A 282 40.40 -35.46 1.14
CA THR A 282 39.41 -34.91 2.07
C THR A 282 38.05 -34.74 1.41
N SER A 283 37.11 -34.14 2.15
CA SER A 283 35.81 -33.79 1.59
C SER A 283 35.40 -32.40 2.04
N THR A 284 34.88 -31.62 1.09
CA THR A 284 34.25 -30.32 1.36
C THR A 284 32.74 -30.46 1.24
N TYR A 285 32.00 -29.72 2.07
CA TYR A 285 30.55 -29.71 2.07
C TYR A 285 30.01 -28.30 1.87
N GLY A 286 28.79 -28.21 1.35
CA GLY A 286 28.02 -26.97 1.21
C GLY A 286 26.54 -27.26 1.36
N CYS A 287 25.80 -26.35 1.97
CA CYS A 287 24.39 -26.52 2.29
C CYS A 287 23.54 -25.66 1.37
N LEU A 288 22.70 -26.27 0.54
CA LEU A 288 21.82 -25.54 -0.38
C LEU A 288 20.58 -25.06 0.37
N TYR A 289 20.30 -23.77 0.36
CA TYR A 289 19.09 -23.20 0.96
C TYR A 289 18.16 -22.62 -0.10
N GLY A 290 16.86 -22.73 0.18
CA GLY A 290 15.81 -22.01 -0.52
C GLY A 290 14.85 -21.38 0.48
N GLU A 291 14.05 -20.45 0.01
CA GLU A 291 13.01 -19.76 0.75
C GLU A 291 11.76 -19.75 -0.12
N ILE A 292 10.59 -19.94 0.49
CA ILE A 292 9.33 -19.79 -0.22
C ILE A 292 8.63 -18.54 0.25
N GLN A 293 8.29 -17.68 -0.68
CA GLN A 293 7.60 -16.43 -0.43
C GLN A 293 6.23 -16.45 -1.09
N GLN A 294 5.22 -15.91 -0.41
CA GLN A 294 3.89 -15.77 -1.02
C GLN A 294 3.92 -14.67 -2.07
N VAL A 295 3.24 -14.90 -3.18
CA VAL A 295 3.01 -13.89 -4.23
C VAL A 295 1.55 -13.43 -4.14
N ARG A 296 1.34 -12.13 -3.92
CA ARG A 296 0.00 -11.52 -3.85
C ARG A 296 -0.18 -10.56 -5.03
N SER A 297 -1.42 -10.34 -5.45
CA SER A 297 -1.72 -9.32 -6.45
C SER A 297 -2.07 -8.00 -5.77
N LEU A 298 -1.38 -6.91 -6.14
CA LEU A 298 -1.72 -5.56 -5.71
C LEU A 298 -2.42 -4.83 -6.86
N THR A 299 -3.66 -4.40 -6.62
CA THR A 299 -4.42 -3.53 -7.52
C THR A 299 -4.42 -2.12 -6.97
N VAL A 300 -3.81 -1.19 -7.70
CA VAL A 300 -3.89 0.24 -7.42
C VAL A 300 -5.01 0.83 -8.25
N VAL A 301 -6.00 1.41 -7.59
CA VAL A 301 -7.17 2.05 -8.18
C VAL A 301 -7.06 3.55 -7.98
N LYS A 302 -7.36 4.31 -9.03
CA LYS A 302 -7.51 5.76 -8.98
C LYS A 302 -8.96 6.15 -9.25
N ALA A 303 -9.60 6.70 -8.23
CA ALA A 303 -10.93 7.27 -8.28
C ALA A 303 -10.88 8.81 -8.26
N ALA A 304 -11.89 9.42 -8.87
CA ALA A 304 -12.08 10.85 -8.91
C ALA A 304 -13.48 11.21 -8.39
N THR A 305 -13.57 12.24 -7.57
CA THR A 305 -14.81 12.81 -7.04
C THR A 305 -14.85 14.32 -7.31
N ALA A 306 -16.01 14.94 -7.14
CA ALA A 306 -16.15 16.39 -7.20
C ALA A 306 -16.91 16.86 -5.96
N ALA A 307 -16.46 17.94 -5.33
CA ALA A 307 -17.11 18.49 -4.14
C ALA A 307 -18.40 19.24 -4.49
N HIS A 308 -18.39 19.95 -5.63
CA HIS A 308 -19.48 20.83 -6.05
C HIS A 308 -19.80 20.62 -7.54
N SER A 309 -19.01 21.20 -8.43
CA SER A 309 -19.19 21.13 -9.88
C SER A 309 -18.35 20.01 -10.50
N ALA A 310 -18.93 19.27 -11.43
CA ALA A 310 -18.21 18.22 -12.16
C ALA A 310 -17.24 18.84 -13.19
N PRO A 311 -16.00 18.35 -13.28
CA PRO A 311 -15.05 18.81 -14.30
C PRO A 311 -15.44 18.29 -15.69
N ALA A 312 -15.06 19.03 -16.73
CA ALA A 312 -15.28 18.59 -18.12
C ALA A 312 -14.42 17.36 -18.48
N VAL A 313 -13.21 17.27 -17.92
CA VAL A 313 -12.26 16.17 -18.13
C VAL A 313 -11.56 15.86 -16.81
N VAL A 314 -11.44 14.58 -16.48
CA VAL A 314 -10.59 14.12 -15.37
C VAL A 314 -9.17 13.92 -15.90
N PRO A 315 -8.14 14.52 -15.29
CA PRO A 315 -6.76 14.38 -15.75
C PRO A 315 -6.21 12.98 -15.44
N SER A 316 -5.05 12.68 -16.02
CA SER A 316 -4.25 11.54 -15.59
C SER A 316 -3.47 11.90 -14.31
N PHE A 317 -3.39 10.96 -13.37
CA PHE A 317 -2.66 11.11 -12.12
C PHE A 317 -1.40 10.24 -12.16
N GLY A 318 -0.25 10.82 -11.82
CA GLY A 318 1.04 10.14 -11.78
C GLY A 318 1.29 9.45 -10.44
N PHE A 319 2.07 8.37 -10.47
CA PHE A 319 2.49 7.61 -9.31
C PHE A 319 3.98 7.30 -9.41
N THR A 320 4.70 7.66 -8.36
CA THR A 320 6.11 7.33 -8.17
C THR A 320 6.24 6.09 -7.28
N THR A 321 7.18 5.20 -7.64
CA THR A 321 7.52 3.99 -6.89
C THR A 321 9.00 3.98 -6.51
N ASP A 322 9.35 3.32 -5.41
CA ASP A 322 10.73 3.19 -4.92
C ASP A 322 11.15 1.73 -4.69
N ALA A 323 10.56 0.79 -5.43
CA ALA A 323 10.79 -0.64 -5.29
C ALA A 323 12.29 -0.97 -5.21
N ALA A 324 12.72 -1.48 -4.05
CA ALA A 324 14.13 -1.77 -3.79
C ALA A 324 14.50 -3.22 -4.15
N THR A 325 13.50 -4.09 -4.32
CA THR A 325 13.69 -5.52 -4.55
C THR A 325 13.99 -5.80 -6.03
N PRO A 326 15.16 -6.39 -6.36
CA PRO A 326 15.45 -6.82 -7.72
C PRO A 326 14.37 -7.77 -8.25
N GLY A 327 13.85 -7.52 -9.45
CA GLY A 327 12.79 -8.33 -10.04
C GLY A 327 11.37 -7.93 -9.67
N SER A 328 11.17 -6.92 -8.80
CA SER A 328 9.84 -6.39 -8.47
C SER A 328 9.10 -5.91 -9.73
N ALA A 329 7.79 -6.13 -9.78
CA ALA A 329 6.95 -5.65 -10.88
C ALA A 329 6.67 -4.13 -10.82
N TRP A 330 7.14 -3.45 -9.76
CA TRP A 330 6.86 -2.04 -9.47
C TRP A 330 8.09 -1.13 -9.62
N THR A 331 9.10 -1.53 -10.40
CA THR A 331 10.33 -0.74 -10.60
C THR A 331 10.12 0.58 -11.32
N ASP A 332 9.09 0.67 -12.17
CA ASP A 332 8.77 1.88 -12.91
C ASP A 332 7.49 2.54 -12.36
N GLY A 333 7.55 3.87 -12.23
CA GLY A 333 6.37 4.71 -12.00
C GLY A 333 5.33 4.56 -13.12
N PHE A 334 4.10 4.97 -12.83
CA PHE A 334 2.98 4.80 -13.75
C PHE A 334 1.98 5.94 -13.63
N ALA A 335 1.00 6.00 -14.52
CA ALA A 335 -0.08 6.96 -14.44
C ALA A 335 -1.43 6.28 -14.70
N LEU A 336 -2.46 6.74 -13.99
CA LEU A 336 -3.83 6.25 -14.14
C LEU A 336 -4.73 7.41 -14.58
N ALA A 337 -5.52 7.17 -15.63
CA ALA A 337 -6.44 8.16 -16.20
C ALA A 337 -7.90 7.72 -16.00
N PRO A 338 -8.56 8.15 -14.92
CA PRO A 338 -9.99 7.89 -14.73
C PRO A 338 -10.80 8.45 -15.90
N THR A 339 -11.85 7.74 -16.31
CA THR A 339 -12.73 8.16 -17.42
C THR A 339 -13.93 8.98 -16.95
N GLY A 340 -14.11 9.14 -15.64
CA GLY A 340 -15.21 9.88 -15.04
C GLY A 340 -15.17 9.87 -13.51
N LEU A 341 -16.20 10.44 -12.89
CA LEU A 341 -16.34 10.49 -11.44
C LEU A 341 -16.90 9.18 -10.87
N GLY A 342 -16.56 8.90 -9.60
CA GLY A 342 -17.02 7.75 -8.85
C GLY A 342 -16.40 6.42 -9.29
N ALA A 343 -16.82 5.33 -8.65
CA ALA A 343 -16.22 4.01 -8.84
C ALA A 343 -16.29 3.50 -10.29
N ALA A 344 -17.36 3.82 -11.03
CA ALA A 344 -17.52 3.39 -12.42
C ALA A 344 -16.56 4.08 -13.40
N GLY A 345 -16.04 5.26 -13.04
CA GLY A 345 -15.06 6.00 -13.83
C GLY A 345 -13.61 5.77 -13.40
N ALA A 346 -13.38 4.94 -12.37
CA ALA A 346 -12.05 4.71 -11.83
C ALA A 346 -11.13 3.95 -12.82
N ALA A 347 -9.85 4.27 -12.79
CA ALA A 347 -8.81 3.56 -13.51
C ALA A 347 -8.01 2.67 -12.55
N SER A 348 -7.39 1.60 -13.05
CA SER A 348 -6.58 0.73 -12.19
C SER A 348 -5.43 0.05 -12.93
N VAL A 349 -4.44 -0.39 -12.17
CA VAL A 349 -3.38 -1.30 -12.60
C VAL A 349 -3.21 -2.40 -11.56
N THR A 350 -3.01 -3.62 -12.01
CA THR A 350 -2.73 -4.78 -11.15
C THR A 350 -1.36 -5.35 -11.50
N ARG A 351 -0.52 -5.53 -10.49
CA ARG A 351 0.76 -6.24 -10.63
C ARG A 351 1.01 -7.10 -9.40
N ASP A 352 1.91 -8.07 -9.53
CA ASP A 352 2.29 -8.93 -8.42
C ASP A 352 3.17 -8.18 -7.41
N ILE A 353 3.07 -8.59 -6.16
CA ILE A 353 4.02 -8.30 -5.09
C ILE A 353 4.50 -9.60 -4.47
N VAL A 354 5.75 -9.64 -4.03
CA VAL A 354 6.31 -10.77 -3.28
C VAL A 354 6.34 -10.40 -1.79
N VAL A 355 5.74 -11.21 -0.93
CA VAL A 355 5.74 -10.95 0.50
C VAL A 355 7.17 -10.92 1.03
N GLY A 356 7.49 -9.90 1.83
CA GLY A 356 8.85 -9.59 2.27
C GLY A 356 9.57 -8.54 1.42
N GLU A 357 9.04 -8.18 0.24
CA GLU A 357 9.59 -7.07 -0.55
C GLU A 357 9.32 -5.72 0.11
N THR A 358 10.16 -4.72 -0.20
CA THR A 358 9.94 -3.33 0.20
C THR A 358 9.55 -2.48 -1.00
N LEU A 359 8.38 -1.85 -0.91
CA LEU A 359 7.79 -1.03 -1.95
C LEU A 359 6.94 0.10 -1.35
N THR A 360 7.21 1.32 -1.78
CA THR A 360 6.35 2.49 -1.57
C THR A 360 5.73 2.89 -2.90
N ILE A 361 4.43 3.21 -2.89
CA ILE A 361 3.75 3.87 -4.02
C ILE A 361 3.21 5.19 -3.48
N THR A 362 3.56 6.28 -4.14
CA THR A 362 3.12 7.64 -3.77
C THR A 362 2.43 8.27 -4.98
N GLU A 363 1.26 8.87 -4.78
CA GLU A 363 0.67 9.71 -5.81
C GLU A 363 1.47 10.99 -5.98
N ASP A 364 1.77 11.37 -7.21
CA ASP A 364 2.45 12.64 -7.49
C ASP A 364 1.53 13.82 -7.16
N ALA A 365 2.12 14.94 -6.76
CA ALA A 365 1.35 16.16 -6.47
C ALA A 365 0.50 16.57 -7.67
N THR A 366 -0.76 16.90 -7.39
CA THR A 366 -1.71 17.32 -8.42
C THR A 366 -1.78 18.83 -8.54
N ASP A 367 -1.82 19.33 -9.77
CA ASP A 367 -1.95 20.75 -10.05
C ASP A 367 -3.42 21.21 -10.10
N GLY A 368 -3.64 22.49 -9.82
CA GLY A 368 -4.93 23.16 -9.98
C GLY A 368 -5.94 22.80 -8.90
N ALA A 369 -7.18 22.53 -9.32
CA ALA A 369 -8.33 22.30 -8.43
C ALA A 369 -8.49 20.84 -7.95
N TRP A 370 -7.54 19.96 -8.27
CA TRP A 370 -7.55 18.57 -7.81
C TRP A 370 -6.68 18.42 -6.57
N GLY A 371 -7.18 17.69 -5.58
CA GLY A 371 -6.40 17.35 -4.38
C GLY A 371 -6.64 15.92 -3.90
N PHE A 372 -5.59 15.30 -3.38
CA PHE A 372 -5.68 14.02 -2.68
C PHE A 372 -6.63 14.11 -1.49
N THR A 373 -7.53 13.14 -1.36
CA THR A 373 -8.54 13.11 -0.30
C THR A 373 -8.43 11.86 0.56
N SER A 374 -8.21 10.69 -0.04
CA SER A 374 -8.11 9.44 0.72
C SER A 374 -7.32 8.36 -0.01
N LEU A 375 -6.67 7.52 0.78
CA LEU A 375 -6.12 6.23 0.37
C LEU A 375 -6.69 5.14 1.28
N VAL A 376 -7.32 4.13 0.70
CA VAL A 376 -7.86 2.98 1.46
C VAL A 376 -7.39 1.69 0.80
N CYS A 377 -6.72 0.83 1.58
CA CYS A 377 -6.30 -0.49 1.15
C CYS A 377 -7.10 -1.57 1.87
N VAL A 378 -7.62 -2.53 1.10
CA VAL A 378 -8.33 -3.70 1.61
C VAL A 378 -7.79 -4.97 0.97
N ASP A 379 -7.97 -6.09 1.65
CA ASP A 379 -7.74 -7.42 1.09
C ASP A 379 -8.94 -7.89 0.22
N GLY A 380 -8.85 -9.09 -0.36
CA GLY A 380 -9.89 -9.62 -1.23
C GLY A 380 -11.21 -9.99 -0.51
N THR A 381 -11.20 -10.02 0.83
CA THR A 381 -12.41 -10.16 1.65
C THR A 381 -13.02 -8.82 2.07
N GLY A 382 -12.32 -7.72 1.79
CA GLY A 382 -12.70 -6.36 2.17
C GLY A 382 -12.17 -5.92 3.54
N ALA A 383 -11.29 -6.69 4.18
CA ALA A 383 -10.68 -6.30 5.44
C ALA A 383 -9.61 -5.22 5.21
N THR A 384 -9.61 -4.17 6.04
CA THR A 384 -8.64 -3.07 5.94
C THR A 384 -7.21 -3.56 6.19
N MET A 385 -6.29 -3.14 5.34
CA MET A 385 -4.87 -3.48 5.41
C MET A 385 -4.06 -2.31 6.01
N PRO A 386 -3.19 -2.55 7.01
CA PRO A 386 -2.38 -1.51 7.66
C PRO A 386 -1.12 -1.19 6.83
N ILE A 387 -1.30 -0.88 5.54
CA ILE A 387 -0.21 -0.65 4.58
C ILE A 387 -0.26 0.77 4.00
N THR A 388 -0.87 1.70 4.72
CA THR A 388 -1.08 3.08 4.24
C THR A 388 -0.50 4.09 5.21
N SER A 389 0.20 5.08 4.68
CA SER A 389 0.82 6.18 5.43
C SER A 389 0.55 7.50 4.69
N GLY A 390 -0.53 8.19 5.07
CA GLY A 390 -1.01 9.38 4.33
C GLY A 390 -1.41 9.04 2.90
N GLU A 391 -0.70 9.61 1.92
CA GLU A 391 -0.87 9.38 0.48
C GLU A 391 0.02 8.24 -0.06
N ARG A 392 0.62 7.43 0.82
CA ARG A 392 1.52 6.34 0.43
C ARG A 392 0.95 4.98 0.74
N ILE A 393 1.09 4.06 -0.20
CA ILE A 393 1.09 2.62 0.10
C ILE A 393 2.50 2.28 0.54
N GLU A 394 2.64 1.60 1.68
CA GLU A 394 3.90 1.10 2.22
C GLU A 394 3.81 -0.42 2.38
N ILE A 395 4.40 -1.15 1.45
CA ILE A 395 4.57 -2.61 1.47
C ILE A 395 5.89 -2.92 2.15
N ALA A 396 5.81 -3.56 3.30
CA ALA A 396 6.97 -4.08 4.02
C ALA A 396 6.55 -5.24 4.94
N GLY A 397 7.52 -6.11 5.25
CA GLY A 397 7.35 -7.18 6.22
C GLY A 397 6.43 -8.32 5.74
N ASP A 398 5.85 -9.02 6.71
CA ASP A 398 4.99 -10.16 6.45
C ASP A 398 3.55 -9.70 6.18
N LEU A 399 3.15 -9.82 4.91
CA LEU A 399 1.80 -9.59 4.42
C LEU A 399 1.18 -10.92 3.98
N SER A 400 1.52 -12.04 4.60
CA SER A 400 1.00 -13.33 4.20
C SER A 400 -0.51 -13.45 4.45
N ALA A 401 -1.21 -14.12 3.55
CA ALA A 401 -2.63 -14.45 3.68
C ALA A 401 -2.79 -15.97 3.63
N THR A 402 -3.48 -16.55 4.62
CA THR A 402 -3.76 -18.00 4.67
C THR A 402 -5.00 -18.39 3.87
N ASP A 403 -5.95 -17.47 3.70
CA ASP A 403 -7.13 -17.64 2.85
C ASP A 403 -6.86 -17.04 1.46
N ALA A 404 -6.98 -17.87 0.42
CA ALA A 404 -6.84 -17.42 -0.96
C ALA A 404 -7.81 -16.29 -1.35
N ALA A 405 -8.99 -16.22 -0.72
CA ALA A 405 -9.92 -15.11 -0.93
C ALA A 405 -9.39 -13.77 -0.39
N ALA A 406 -8.54 -13.80 0.65
CA ALA A 406 -7.90 -12.61 1.21
C ALA A 406 -6.63 -12.23 0.44
N ALA A 407 -6.05 -13.12 -0.38
CA ALA A 407 -4.77 -12.87 -1.03
C ALA A 407 -4.71 -11.63 -1.95
N PRO A 408 -5.74 -11.26 -2.74
CA PRO A 408 -5.72 -10.01 -3.49
C PRO A 408 -5.69 -8.78 -2.57
N ILE A 409 -4.95 -7.74 -2.95
CA ILE A 409 -4.95 -6.44 -2.26
C ILE A 409 -5.46 -5.40 -3.25
N THR A 410 -6.37 -4.54 -2.80
CA THR A 410 -6.86 -3.39 -3.56
C THR A 410 -6.67 -2.11 -2.76
N CYS A 411 -5.88 -1.19 -3.30
CA CYS A 411 -5.65 0.13 -2.74
C CYS A 411 -6.29 1.19 -3.62
N THR A 412 -7.21 1.98 -3.07
CA THR A 412 -7.94 3.01 -3.81
C THR A 412 -7.49 4.39 -3.36
N TYR A 413 -6.85 5.11 -4.27
CA TYR A 413 -6.59 6.54 -4.20
C TYR A 413 -7.81 7.33 -4.69
N THR A 414 -8.23 8.34 -3.93
CA THR A 414 -9.34 9.24 -4.32
C THR A 414 -8.86 10.67 -4.30
N ASN A 415 -9.03 11.37 -5.43
CA ASN A 415 -8.87 12.81 -5.50
C ASN A 415 -10.21 13.50 -5.73
N THR A 416 -10.37 14.63 -5.07
CA THR A 416 -11.55 15.48 -5.20
C THR A 416 -11.21 16.69 -6.04
N TYR A 417 -12.04 16.96 -7.04
CA TYR A 417 -12.08 18.21 -7.78
C TYR A 417 -12.90 19.23 -6.99
N ASP A 418 -12.27 20.34 -6.63
CA ASP A 418 -12.88 21.40 -5.83
C ASP A 418 -12.39 22.78 -6.29
N PRO A 419 -12.87 23.27 -7.45
CA PRO A 419 -12.48 24.55 -8.00
C PRO A 419 -12.94 25.71 -7.11
N ARG A 420 -12.06 26.69 -6.91
CA ARG A 420 -12.32 27.88 -6.11
C ARG A 420 -12.26 29.14 -6.97
N GLY A 421 -13.10 30.12 -6.63
CA GLY A 421 -13.16 31.42 -7.28
C GLY A 421 -13.30 32.56 -6.27
N GLU A 422 -13.68 33.73 -6.78
CA GLU A 422 -13.83 34.94 -5.98
C GLU A 422 -15.09 35.73 -6.33
N LEU A 423 -15.60 36.45 -5.33
CA LEU A 423 -16.67 37.44 -5.45
C LEU A 423 -16.09 38.84 -5.19
N VAL A 424 -16.29 39.73 -6.15
CA VAL A 424 -15.96 41.15 -6.07
C VAL A 424 -17.23 41.92 -5.75
N ILE A 425 -17.21 42.65 -4.64
CA ILE A 425 -18.29 43.54 -4.22
C ILE A 425 -17.82 44.98 -4.45
N ALA A 426 -18.30 45.58 -5.53
CA ALA A 426 -18.02 46.96 -5.89
C ALA A 426 -19.04 47.90 -5.25
N LYS A 427 -18.65 49.17 -5.05
CA LYS A 427 -19.49 50.17 -4.41
C LYS A 427 -19.73 51.37 -5.31
N THR A 428 -20.97 51.84 -5.34
CA THR A 428 -21.32 53.18 -5.86
C THR A 428 -22.24 53.92 -4.89
N VAL A 429 -22.28 55.24 -5.02
CA VAL A 429 -23.21 56.11 -4.31
C VAL A 429 -23.86 57.03 -5.33
N THR A 430 -25.18 57.09 -5.34
CA THR A 430 -25.91 57.87 -6.34
C THR A 430 -27.15 58.56 -5.76
N PRO A 431 -27.42 59.81 -6.16
CA PRO A 431 -28.59 60.54 -5.66
C PRO A 431 -29.89 60.02 -6.26
N ARG A 432 -30.98 60.01 -5.48
CA ARG A 432 -32.35 59.87 -6.00
C ARG A 432 -32.70 60.99 -6.97
N ASP A 433 -33.67 60.74 -7.85
CA ASP A 433 -34.11 61.72 -8.83
C ASP A 433 -34.54 63.03 -8.13
N GLY A 434 -34.03 64.16 -8.61
CA GLY A 434 -34.27 65.48 -8.00
C GLY A 434 -33.35 65.83 -6.83
N THR A 435 -32.47 64.92 -6.39
CA THR A 435 -31.46 65.19 -5.34
C THR A 435 -30.13 65.63 -5.98
N PRO A 436 -29.51 66.75 -5.53
CA PRO A 436 -28.19 67.16 -6.02
C PRO A 436 -27.08 66.14 -5.69
N ALA A 437 -26.26 65.77 -6.67
CA ALA A 437 -25.14 64.85 -6.48
C ALA A 437 -24.08 65.38 -5.49
N GLU A 438 -23.90 66.71 -5.44
CA GLU A 438 -23.01 67.40 -4.49
C GLU A 438 -23.45 67.25 -3.03
N GLY A 439 -24.64 66.69 -2.78
CA GLY A 439 -25.12 66.40 -1.43
C GLY A 439 -24.31 65.32 -0.71
N TYR A 440 -23.65 64.40 -1.44
CA TYR A 440 -22.74 63.41 -0.86
C TYR A 440 -21.31 63.94 -0.80
N THR A 441 -20.75 63.99 0.41
CA THR A 441 -19.40 64.49 0.70
C THR A 441 -18.48 63.44 1.32
N GLY A 442 -18.98 62.22 1.54
CA GLY A 442 -18.23 61.13 2.20
C GLY A 442 -16.97 60.68 1.45
N GLY A 443 -16.79 61.12 0.21
CA GLY A 443 -15.65 60.76 -0.62
C GLY A 443 -15.68 59.30 -1.07
N GLY A 444 -14.65 58.88 -1.81
CA GLY A 444 -14.57 57.51 -2.32
C GLY A 444 -14.00 56.50 -1.32
N ASP A 445 -13.30 56.97 -0.29
CA ASP A 445 -12.72 56.15 0.79
C ASP A 445 -13.73 55.74 1.88
N ARG A 446 -14.98 56.23 1.83
CA ARG A 446 -16.03 55.83 2.77
C ARG A 446 -16.29 54.33 2.66
N VAL A 447 -16.00 53.61 3.74
CA VAL A 447 -16.16 52.15 3.83
C VAL A 447 -17.56 51.77 4.26
N PHE A 448 -18.13 50.75 3.63
CA PHE A 448 -19.42 50.15 3.94
C PHE A 448 -19.25 48.65 4.16
N ASP A 449 -19.88 48.12 5.21
CA ASP A 449 -19.89 46.69 5.51
C ASP A 449 -21.10 46.04 4.84
N ILE A 450 -20.83 45.12 3.91
CA ILE A 450 -21.83 44.49 3.06
C ILE A 450 -21.87 43.00 3.39
N ALA A 451 -23.03 42.53 3.88
CA ALA A 451 -23.26 41.12 4.13
C ALA A 451 -23.55 40.37 2.82
N TYR A 452 -22.97 39.18 2.69
CA TYR A 452 -23.15 38.29 1.55
C TYR A 452 -23.41 36.86 2.02
N ALA A 453 -24.10 36.07 1.19
CA ALA A 453 -24.20 34.63 1.33
C ALA A 453 -24.12 33.97 -0.05
N CYS A 454 -23.41 32.85 -0.11
CA CYS A 454 -23.24 32.03 -1.30
C CYS A 454 -23.89 30.67 -1.08
N THR A 455 -24.69 30.25 -2.04
CA THR A 455 -25.41 28.98 -1.98
C THR A 455 -25.02 28.05 -3.12
N PHE A 456 -24.95 26.76 -2.86
CA PHE A 456 -24.76 25.73 -3.87
C PHE A 456 -25.84 24.66 -3.66
N ASP A 457 -26.59 24.33 -4.70
CA ASP A 457 -27.74 23.42 -4.64
C ASP A 457 -28.74 23.73 -3.50
N GLY A 458 -28.88 25.02 -3.16
CA GLY A 458 -29.79 25.50 -2.11
C GLY A 458 -29.23 25.46 -0.68
N GLU A 459 -27.99 25.01 -0.48
CA GLU A 459 -27.30 25.05 0.82
C GLU A 459 -26.31 26.21 0.88
N THR A 460 -26.25 26.91 2.01
CA THR A 460 -25.25 27.98 2.22
C THR A 460 -23.86 27.37 2.38
N VAL A 461 -22.96 27.68 1.43
CA VAL A 461 -21.57 27.19 1.41
C VAL A 461 -20.56 28.23 1.91
N ALA A 462 -20.96 29.51 1.93
CA ALA A 462 -20.19 30.60 2.53
C ALA A 462 -21.11 31.78 2.86
N GLU A 463 -20.83 32.49 3.95
CA GLU A 463 -21.49 33.76 4.28
C GLU A 463 -20.56 34.63 5.11
N GLY A 464 -20.79 35.95 5.10
CA GLY A 464 -19.98 36.87 5.87
C GLY A 464 -20.30 38.33 5.60
N SER A 465 -19.41 39.20 6.04
CA SER A 465 -19.41 40.63 5.74
C SER A 465 -18.14 41.01 5.03
N ALA A 466 -18.23 41.88 4.03
CA ALA A 466 -17.12 42.38 3.25
C ALA A 466 -17.16 43.91 3.22
N SER A 467 -16.03 44.54 3.53
CA SER A 467 -15.93 46.01 3.60
C SER A 467 -15.50 46.57 2.25
N ALA A 468 -16.34 47.39 1.62
CA ALA A 468 -16.10 48.01 0.32
C ALA A 468 -16.24 49.54 0.38
N SER A 469 -15.50 50.25 -0.46
CA SER A 469 -15.64 51.68 -0.70
C SER A 469 -15.75 51.95 -2.21
N ILE A 470 -16.07 53.18 -2.60
CA ILE A 470 -16.16 53.55 -4.03
C ILE A 470 -14.79 53.39 -4.70
N ASP A 471 -13.73 53.75 -3.97
CA ASP A 471 -12.35 53.68 -4.48
C ASP A 471 -11.75 52.27 -4.37
N ALA A 472 -12.33 51.37 -3.55
CA ALA A 472 -11.84 50.01 -3.34
C ALA A 472 -12.97 48.98 -3.17
N ALA A 473 -13.12 48.10 -4.16
CA ALA A 473 -14.01 46.95 -4.06
C ALA A 473 -13.51 45.92 -3.04
N ALA A 474 -14.42 45.22 -2.38
CA ALA A 474 -14.08 44.07 -1.54
C ALA A 474 -13.91 42.82 -2.40
N ILE A 475 -12.91 41.98 -2.09
CA ILE A 475 -12.66 40.72 -2.78
C ILE A 475 -12.78 39.59 -1.76
N VAL A 476 -13.76 38.71 -1.96
CA VAL A 476 -13.99 37.50 -1.17
C VAL A 476 -13.46 36.32 -1.97
N THR A 477 -12.40 35.66 -1.48
CA THR A 477 -11.71 34.56 -2.19
C THR A 477 -12.04 33.19 -1.58
N GLY A 478 -11.70 32.11 -2.30
CA GLY A 478 -11.84 30.74 -1.80
C GLY A 478 -13.28 30.19 -1.86
N LEU A 479 -14.17 30.88 -2.56
CA LEU A 479 -15.56 30.47 -2.72
C LEU A 479 -15.66 29.29 -3.68
N PRO A 480 -16.51 28.27 -3.42
CA PRO A 480 -16.70 27.17 -4.37
C PRO A 480 -17.18 27.67 -5.74
N ALA A 481 -16.53 27.24 -6.82
CA ALA A 481 -17.01 27.56 -8.15
C ALA A 481 -18.32 26.81 -8.45
N GLY A 482 -19.29 27.54 -9.01
CA GLY A 482 -20.68 27.16 -9.17
C GLY A 482 -21.59 27.63 -8.03
N ALA A 483 -21.05 28.20 -6.95
CA ALA A 483 -21.88 28.80 -5.90
C ALA A 483 -22.49 30.11 -6.38
N ASP A 484 -23.78 30.31 -6.11
CA ASP A 484 -24.50 31.54 -6.43
C ASP A 484 -24.51 32.46 -5.21
N CYS A 485 -23.83 33.61 -5.31
CA CYS A 485 -23.63 34.56 -4.24
C CYS A 485 -24.56 35.75 -4.35
N ALA A 486 -25.21 36.12 -3.26
CA ALA A 486 -26.08 37.28 -3.16
C ALA A 486 -25.64 38.21 -2.02
N VAL A 487 -25.87 39.50 -2.20
CA VAL A 487 -25.81 40.48 -1.10
C VAL A 487 -27.06 40.28 -0.24
N THR A 488 -26.87 39.94 1.03
CA THR A 488 -27.96 39.62 1.95
C THR A 488 -28.34 40.79 2.84
N GLY A 489 -27.49 41.81 2.91
CA GLY A 489 -27.79 43.01 3.68
C GLY A 489 -26.68 44.04 3.62
N GLU A 490 -27.07 45.30 3.73
CA GLU A 490 -26.19 46.39 4.09
C GLU A 490 -26.96 47.30 5.04
N THR A 491 -26.35 47.65 6.17
CA THR A 491 -26.91 48.66 7.06
C THR A 491 -26.19 49.96 6.82
N VAL A 492 -26.82 50.87 6.10
CA VAL A 492 -26.25 52.18 5.78
C VAL A 492 -26.66 53.19 6.86
N SER A 493 -25.72 53.55 7.74
CA SER A 493 -25.92 54.59 8.75
C SER A 493 -25.11 55.83 8.40
N ALA A 494 -25.73 57.01 8.49
CA ALA A 494 -25.04 58.28 8.27
C ALA A 494 -23.90 58.44 9.28
N ALA A 495 -22.72 58.78 8.77
CA ALA A 495 -21.56 59.19 9.55
C ALA A 495 -21.25 60.67 9.29
N ASP A 496 -20.56 61.30 10.24
CA ASP A 496 -20.10 62.69 10.08
C ASP A 496 -19.25 62.81 8.80
N GLY A 497 -19.68 63.69 7.90
CA GLY A 497 -19.02 63.93 6.61
C GLY A 497 -19.61 63.15 5.43
N ASP A 498 -20.57 62.24 5.63
CA ASP A 498 -21.25 61.56 4.51
C ASP A 498 -22.01 62.56 3.62
N PHE A 499 -22.61 63.60 4.22
CA PHE A 499 -23.44 64.58 3.52
C PHE A 499 -23.07 66.04 3.82
N ALA A 500 -23.43 66.92 2.87
CA ALA A 500 -23.15 68.35 2.93
C ALA A 500 -23.90 69.10 4.07
N ASP A 501 -25.09 68.63 4.44
CA ASP A 501 -25.90 69.15 5.55
C ASP A 501 -26.90 68.08 6.05
N ASP A 502 -27.66 68.40 7.10
CA ASP A 502 -28.63 67.52 7.75
C ASP A 502 -29.93 67.32 6.95
N THR A 503 -30.07 67.95 5.78
CA THR A 503 -31.23 67.75 4.89
C THR A 503 -31.07 66.54 3.97
N TYR A 504 -29.97 65.79 4.05
CA TYR A 504 -29.75 64.57 3.28
C TYR A 504 -29.72 63.32 4.16
N ALA A 505 -30.31 62.24 3.66
CA ALA A 505 -30.30 60.95 4.31
C ALA A 505 -30.10 59.81 3.30
N TRP A 506 -29.57 58.69 3.78
CA TRP A 506 -29.54 57.44 3.02
C TRP A 506 -30.96 56.94 2.78
N ASP A 507 -31.24 56.48 1.56
CA ASP A 507 -32.52 55.95 1.10
C ASP A 507 -32.35 54.54 0.50
N GLY A 508 -31.77 53.66 1.32
CA GLY A 508 -31.49 52.27 1.00
C GLY A 508 -30.39 52.08 -0.05
N TYR A 509 -30.34 50.88 -0.61
CA TYR A 509 -29.38 50.48 -1.63
C TYR A 509 -30.04 49.62 -2.71
N THR A 510 -29.37 49.49 -3.84
CA THR A 510 -29.71 48.52 -4.89
C THR A 510 -28.48 47.69 -5.23
N VAL A 511 -28.69 46.49 -5.79
CA VAL A 511 -27.62 45.60 -6.21
C VAL A 511 -27.75 45.36 -7.71
N SER A 512 -26.63 45.31 -8.43
CA SER A 512 -26.59 45.15 -9.89
C SER A 512 -27.31 43.90 -10.40
N ALA A 513 -27.37 42.85 -9.58
CA ALA A 513 -28.09 41.61 -9.84
C ALA A 513 -28.57 41.00 -8.51
N ALA A 514 -29.56 40.10 -8.58
CA ALA A 514 -30.05 39.38 -7.40
C ALA A 514 -28.96 38.46 -6.80
N SER A 515 -28.15 37.87 -7.68
CA SER A 515 -27.03 37.01 -7.33
C SER A 515 -26.01 36.94 -8.48
N ALA A 516 -24.83 36.41 -8.19
CA ALA A 516 -23.76 36.18 -9.17
C ALA A 516 -23.09 34.82 -8.89
N GLU A 517 -23.01 34.00 -9.93
CA GLU A 517 -22.36 32.68 -9.89
C GLU A 517 -20.83 32.83 -9.88
N VAL A 518 -20.18 32.22 -8.90
CA VAL A 518 -18.72 32.16 -8.78
C VAL A 518 -18.17 31.21 -9.83
N THR A 519 -17.14 31.64 -10.56
CA THR A 519 -16.42 30.77 -11.50
C THR A 519 -14.95 30.65 -11.11
N ALA A 520 -14.28 29.58 -11.55
CA ALA A 520 -12.87 29.38 -11.27
C ALA A 520 -11.95 30.33 -12.05
N ASP A 521 -12.40 30.77 -13.24
CA ASP A 521 -11.58 31.51 -14.21
C ASP A 521 -11.84 33.02 -14.21
N ALA A 522 -12.92 33.48 -13.56
CA ALA A 522 -13.31 34.88 -13.50
C ALA A 522 -14.05 35.22 -12.20
N ALA A 523 -13.77 36.42 -11.68
CA ALA A 523 -14.45 36.97 -10.52
C ALA A 523 -15.94 37.21 -10.79
N ALA A 524 -16.80 36.66 -9.94
CA ALA A 524 -18.20 37.08 -9.87
C ALA A 524 -18.24 38.53 -9.37
N THR A 525 -19.07 39.41 -9.95
CA THR A 525 -19.13 40.81 -9.52
C THR A 525 -20.54 41.23 -9.19
N LEU A 526 -20.72 41.82 -8.00
CA LEU A 526 -21.93 42.52 -7.58
C LEU A 526 -21.57 43.97 -7.25
N THR A 527 -22.32 44.91 -7.81
CA THR A 527 -22.19 46.33 -7.46
C THR A 527 -23.32 46.73 -6.53
N VAL A 528 -22.99 47.22 -5.34
CA VAL A 528 -23.94 47.75 -4.38
C VAL A 528 -23.97 49.27 -4.45
N ASP A 529 -25.11 49.80 -4.87
CA ASP A 529 -25.33 51.21 -5.09
C ASP A 529 -26.18 51.79 -3.96
N ASN A 530 -25.55 52.58 -3.07
CA ASN A 530 -26.26 53.28 -2.02
C ASN A 530 -26.94 54.52 -2.59
N ARG A 531 -28.23 54.66 -2.27
CA ARG A 531 -29.04 55.79 -2.72
C ARG A 531 -29.20 56.78 -1.60
N PHE A 532 -29.16 58.06 -1.90
CA PHE A 532 -29.46 59.11 -0.92
C PHE A 532 -30.47 60.11 -1.49
N VAL A 533 -31.24 60.73 -0.61
CA VAL A 533 -32.29 61.69 -0.95
C VAL A 533 -32.15 62.93 -0.10
N ARG A 534 -32.64 64.05 -0.59
CA ARG A 534 -32.85 65.24 0.23
C ARG A 534 -34.23 65.16 0.89
N GLU A 535 -34.26 65.15 2.21
CA GLU A 535 -35.49 65.25 2.99
C GLU A 535 -35.98 66.71 2.97
N GLU A 536 -37.22 66.95 2.53
CA GLU A 536 -37.87 68.23 2.79
C GLU A 536 -38.13 68.33 4.30
N PRO A 537 -37.87 69.49 4.94
CA PRO A 537 -38.14 69.66 6.36
C PRO A 537 -39.62 69.38 6.62
N ALA A 538 -39.90 68.39 7.47
CA ALA A 538 -41.25 68.11 7.91
C ALA A 538 -41.87 69.43 8.42
N PRO A 539 -43.09 69.81 7.99
CA PRO A 539 -43.70 71.04 8.47
C PRO A 539 -43.84 70.93 9.99
N THR A 540 -43.16 71.83 10.71
CA THR A 540 -43.25 71.93 12.16
C THR A 540 -44.72 71.91 12.56
N PRO A 541 -45.20 70.97 13.41
CA PRO A 541 -46.59 70.97 13.81
C PRO A 541 -46.91 72.32 14.43
N THR A 542 -47.86 73.04 13.85
CA THR A 542 -48.36 74.29 14.44
C THR A 542 -48.92 73.95 15.82
N PRO A 543 -48.43 74.56 16.91
CA PRO A 543 -48.91 74.25 18.25
C PRO A 543 -50.41 74.57 18.34
N THR A 544 -51.23 73.56 18.62
CA THR A 544 -52.63 73.76 18.97
C THR A 544 -52.71 74.58 20.26
N PRO A 545 -53.46 75.70 20.31
CA PRO A 545 -53.62 76.50 21.53
C PRO A 545 -54.24 75.67 22.65
N VAL A 546 -53.63 75.73 23.82
CA VAL A 546 -54.11 75.07 25.05
C VAL A 546 -55.17 75.96 25.71
N ASP A 547 -56.38 75.45 25.88
CA ASP A 547 -57.44 76.04 26.71
C ASP A 547 -57.40 75.40 28.11
N PRO A 548 -57.31 76.16 29.22
CA PRO A 548 -57.12 75.57 30.56
C PRO A 548 -58.43 74.98 31.11
N THR A 549 -58.45 73.67 31.35
CA THR A 549 -59.48 72.96 32.12
C THR A 549 -58.92 72.60 33.52
N PRO A 550 -59.67 72.83 34.62
CA PRO A 550 -59.12 72.76 35.98
C PRO A 550 -58.94 71.32 36.51
N ALA A 551 -57.99 71.18 37.43
CA ALA A 551 -57.54 69.95 38.07
C ALA A 551 -58.61 69.27 38.94
N PRO A 552 -58.68 67.92 38.97
CA PRO A 552 -59.41 67.17 39.98
C PRO A 552 -58.51 66.70 41.13
N THR A 553 -59.10 66.77 42.31
CA THR A 553 -58.59 66.47 43.66
C THR A 553 -58.26 64.99 43.88
N GLU A 554 -57.17 64.75 44.59
CA GLU A 554 -56.63 63.48 45.10
C GLU A 554 -57.59 62.79 46.10
N ILE A 555 -57.85 61.48 45.91
CA ILE A 555 -58.54 60.62 46.88
C ILE A 555 -57.71 59.36 47.11
N ALA A 556 -57.36 59.12 48.37
CA ALA A 556 -56.59 57.98 48.88
C ALA A 556 -57.35 56.63 48.78
N PRO A 557 -56.66 55.48 48.63
CA PRO A 557 -57.30 54.17 48.62
C PRO A 557 -57.50 53.60 50.05
N PRO A 558 -58.63 52.90 50.33
CA PRO A 558 -58.89 52.29 51.62
C PRO A 558 -58.52 50.80 51.71
N VAL A 559 -58.40 50.40 52.99
CA VAL A 559 -58.02 49.13 53.63
C VAL A 559 -58.81 47.88 53.18
N ALA A 560 -58.14 46.72 53.12
CA ALA A 560 -58.73 45.39 52.92
C ALA A 560 -58.68 44.51 54.20
N PRO A 561 -59.71 43.67 54.44
CA PRO A 561 -59.59 42.47 55.29
C PRO A 561 -60.31 41.22 54.69
N PRO A 562 -60.33 40.04 55.33
CA PRO A 562 -59.22 39.12 55.63
C PRO A 562 -59.42 37.70 55.01
N ALA A 563 -58.46 36.80 55.30
CA ALA A 563 -58.21 35.48 54.69
C ALA A 563 -59.14 34.30 55.10
N ALA A 564 -59.15 33.20 54.32
CA ALA A 564 -59.10 31.80 54.81
C ALA A 564 -58.96 30.71 53.70
N GLY A 565 -58.01 29.78 53.90
CA GLY A 565 -57.99 28.39 53.41
C GLY A 565 -57.24 28.11 52.10
N GLY A 566 -56.21 27.26 51.99
CA GLY A 566 -55.55 26.37 52.94
C GLY A 566 -54.94 25.15 52.23
N SER A 567 -53.60 25.02 52.29
CA SER A 567 -52.76 23.79 52.23
C SER A 567 -52.78 22.94 50.94
N THR A 568 -51.73 22.24 50.48
CA THR A 568 -50.49 21.69 51.04
C THR A 568 -49.44 21.70 49.90
N GLY A 569 -48.17 22.06 50.11
CA GLY A 569 -47.12 21.29 50.80
C GLY A 569 -46.09 20.84 49.75
N GLY A 570 -44.77 20.85 49.93
CA GLY A 570 -43.88 21.31 50.99
C GLY A 570 -42.55 21.68 50.31
N LEU A 571 -41.79 22.62 50.91
CA LEU A 571 -40.60 22.34 51.74
C LEU A 571 -39.39 21.92 50.88
N ALA A 572 -38.20 22.51 50.98
CA ALA A 572 -37.62 23.49 51.88
C ALA A 572 -36.37 24.04 51.15
N LEU A 573 -36.12 25.36 51.14
CA LEU A 573 -35.30 26.08 52.15
C LEU A 573 -33.92 25.42 52.29
N THR A 574 -32.77 26.08 52.13
CA THR A 574 -32.31 27.47 52.31
C THR A 574 -30.84 27.45 51.86
N GLY A 575 -30.19 28.52 51.41
CA GLY A 575 -30.46 29.94 51.50
C GLY A 575 -29.12 30.69 51.49
N ALA A 576 -29.20 31.99 51.16
CA ALA A 576 -28.23 33.07 51.42
C ALA A 576 -26.78 32.82 50.97
N GLY A 577 -26.24 33.47 49.94
CA GLY A 577 -26.06 34.93 49.82
C GLY A 577 -24.93 35.42 50.76
N PRO A 578 -24.28 36.58 50.54
CA PRO A 578 -24.05 37.35 49.32
C PRO A 578 -22.59 37.93 49.23
N VAL A 579 -22.36 38.86 48.29
CA VAL A 579 -21.37 39.98 48.28
C VAL A 579 -19.90 39.73 47.89
N LEU A 580 -19.56 40.29 46.70
CA LEU A 580 -18.41 41.11 46.24
C LEU A 580 -17.34 41.60 47.28
N PRO A 581 -16.25 42.34 46.93
CA PRO A 581 -15.38 42.46 45.73
C PRO A 581 -13.84 42.51 46.07
N PHE A 582 -13.01 42.83 45.06
CA PHE A 582 -11.65 43.45 45.10
C PHE A 582 -10.35 42.61 45.20
N ALA A 583 -9.51 42.89 44.19
CA ALA A 583 -8.10 43.31 44.23
C ALA A 583 -6.93 42.30 44.33
N LEU A 584 -6.25 42.17 43.17
CA LEU A 584 -4.84 42.49 42.88
C LEU A 584 -3.67 41.94 43.73
N THR A 585 -2.58 41.68 42.98
CA THR A 585 -1.18 41.35 43.34
C THR A 585 -0.93 39.85 43.56
N GLY A 586 0.11 39.20 43.03
CA GLY A 586 1.32 39.61 42.32
C GLY A 586 2.23 38.37 42.16
N ALA A 587 3.08 38.42 41.14
CA ALA A 587 4.16 37.51 40.71
C ALA A 587 4.78 36.46 41.68
N GLY A 588 5.24 35.34 41.10
CA GLY A 588 6.54 34.75 41.49
C GLY A 588 6.70 33.22 41.50
N LEU A 589 7.25 32.67 40.41
CA LEU A 589 8.33 31.67 40.29
C LEU A 589 8.38 30.36 41.14
N VAL A 590 8.51 29.24 40.40
CA VAL A 590 9.53 28.15 40.50
C VAL A 590 9.25 26.85 41.30
N ALA A 591 9.14 25.78 40.50
CA ALA A 591 9.72 24.42 40.56
C ALA A 591 9.43 23.40 41.69
N ALA A 592 9.03 22.20 41.24
CA ALA A 592 9.50 20.85 41.61
C ALA A 592 8.75 19.88 40.66
N GLY A 593 9.25 18.78 40.08
CA GLY A 593 10.37 17.83 40.24
C GLY A 593 10.21 16.80 39.10
N ALA A 594 11.03 15.78 38.81
CA ALA A 594 12.19 15.13 39.41
C ALA A 594 12.92 14.38 38.24
N LEU A 595 14.25 14.40 38.13
CA LEU A 595 15.20 13.32 38.53
C LEU A 595 14.73 11.89 38.15
N VAL A 596 15.47 11.05 37.40
CA VAL A 596 16.74 10.35 37.75
C VAL A 596 17.29 9.71 36.45
N ALA A 597 18.45 10.13 35.92
CA ALA A 597 19.83 9.63 36.11
C ALA A 597 20.30 8.54 35.11
N LEU A 598 21.09 8.99 34.12
CA LEU A 598 22.17 8.21 33.50
C LEU A 598 23.41 8.29 34.39
N LEU A 599 24.18 7.21 34.51
CA LEU A 599 25.64 7.27 34.40
C LEU A 599 26.32 5.88 34.39
N LEU A 600 27.43 5.87 33.62
CA LEU A 600 28.56 4.91 33.57
C LEU A 600 28.49 3.81 32.50
N ARG A 601 29.59 3.44 31.82
CA ARG A 601 30.82 4.11 31.31
C ARG A 601 31.63 2.99 30.62
N ARG A 602 32.14 3.26 29.39
CA ARG A 602 33.46 2.82 28.85
C ARG A 602 33.71 1.29 28.64
N ARG A 603 34.50 0.81 27.66
CA ARG A 603 35.62 1.39 26.89
C ARG A 603 36.02 0.48 25.69
N ARG A 604 36.42 1.13 24.59
CA ARG A 604 37.43 0.82 23.54
C ARG A 604 38.16 -0.53 23.52
N ALA A 605 38.44 -1.00 22.30
CA ALA A 605 39.81 -1.20 21.80
C ALA A 605 39.88 -1.08 20.26
N GLN A 606 40.92 -0.40 19.75
CA GLN A 606 41.40 -0.45 18.37
C GLN A 606 42.42 -1.59 18.24
N GLY A 607 42.46 -2.21 17.07
CA GLY A 607 43.52 -3.05 16.51
C GLY A 607 43.45 -2.95 15.00
#